data_AF-A0A2D9KMS1-F1
#
_entry.id   AF-A0A2D9KMS1-F1
#
_cell.length_a   1.000
_cell.length_b   1.000
_cell.length_c   1.000
_cell.angle_alpha   90.00
_cell.angle_beta   90.00
_cell.angle_gamma   90.00
#
_symmetry.space_group_name_H-M   'P 1'
#
loop_
_entity.id
_entity.type
_entity.pdbx_description
1 polymer ?
#
loop_
_entity_poly.entity_id
_entity_poly.type
_entity_poly.pdbx_seq_one_letter_code
_entity_poly.pdbx_strand_id
1 'polypeptide(L)'
;MMLQTLSRLKQVLTERLPIPVYLHVPQKIKRPYGILEMKQATVGKGDYEGYKIIEANLTVWCDVAHTLQIQEVLERLEELSNTVLDIEESQMHFLVGAAIEVATIKNDVIGYRVEFRGICV
;
A
#
# COMPACT_ATOMS: atom_id res chain seq x y z
N MET A 1 -5.71 -14.17 10.31
CA MET A 1 -6.45 -13.56 9.20
C MET A 1 -5.96 -12.16 8.84
N MET A 2 -6.21 -11.08 9.60
CA MET A 2 -5.87 -9.70 9.13
C MET A 2 -4.37 -9.48 8.85
N LEU A 3 -3.49 -9.98 9.72
CA LEU A 3 -2.04 -9.94 9.50
C LEU A 3 -1.59 -10.75 8.27
N GLN A 4 -2.27 -11.85 7.96
CA GLN A 4 -1.99 -12.66 6.77
C GLN A 4 -2.42 -11.90 5.50
N THR A 5 -3.61 -11.30 5.51
CA THR A 5 -4.09 -10.45 4.41
C THR A 5 -3.14 -9.28 4.15
N LEU A 6 -2.70 -8.59 5.20
CA LEU A 6 -1.74 -7.49 5.08
C LEU A 6 -0.37 -7.96 4.57
N SER A 7 0.09 -9.13 5.01
CA SER A 7 1.34 -9.73 4.53
C SER A 7 1.25 -10.10 3.05
N ARG A 8 0.09 -10.62 2.60
CA ARG A 8 -0.15 -10.95 1.20
C ARG A 8 -0.27 -9.71 0.33
N LEU A 9 -0.98 -8.68 0.80
CA LEU A 9 -1.01 -7.37 0.14
C LEU A 9 0.41 -6.80 -0.01
N LYS A 10 1.24 -6.85 1.04
CA LYS A 10 2.65 -6.46 0.98
C LYS A 10 3.43 -7.24 -0.08
N GLN A 11 3.17 -8.54 -0.21
CA GLN A 11 3.81 -9.36 -1.25
C GLN A 11 3.39 -8.93 -2.65
N VAL A 12 2.09 -8.78 -2.91
CA VAL A 12 1.56 -8.31 -4.20
C VAL A 12 2.13 -6.95 -4.57
N LEU A 13 2.18 -6.01 -3.62
CA LEU A 13 2.77 -4.69 -3.84
C LEU A 13 4.28 -4.76 -4.13
N THR A 14 5.00 -5.67 -3.49
CA THR A 14 6.44 -5.89 -3.78
C THR A 14 6.66 -6.48 -5.18
N GLU A 15 5.73 -7.28 -5.69
CA GLU A 15 5.79 -7.85 -7.04
C GLU A 15 5.39 -6.85 -8.13
N ARG A 16 4.56 -5.86 -7.79
CA ARG A 16 4.02 -4.85 -8.72
C ARG A 16 4.84 -3.56 -8.78
N LEU A 17 5.57 -3.23 -7.72
CA LEU A 17 6.36 -2.02 -7.63
C LEU A 17 7.85 -2.33 -7.83
N PRO A 18 8.63 -1.44 -8.46
CA PRO A 18 10.07 -1.63 -8.66
C PRO A 18 10.88 -1.34 -7.38
N ILE A 19 10.26 -1.51 -6.20
CA ILE A 19 10.83 -1.20 -4.89
C ILE A 19 10.39 -2.24 -3.86
N PRO A 20 11.22 -2.48 -2.83
CA PRO A 20 10.80 -3.33 -1.72
C PRO A 20 9.74 -2.64 -0.85
N VAL A 21 8.70 -3.39 -0.46
CA VAL A 21 7.67 -2.93 0.47
C VAL A 21 7.82 -3.65 1.81
N TYR A 22 7.68 -2.93 2.92
CA TYR A 22 7.82 -3.46 4.28
C TYR A 22 6.60 -3.10 5.14
N LEU A 23 6.34 -3.89 6.18
CA LEU A 23 5.32 -3.56 7.20
C LEU A 23 5.88 -2.69 8.33
N HIS A 24 7.20 -2.66 8.47
CA HIS A 24 7.93 -1.89 9.48
C HIS A 24 9.21 -1.33 8.87
N VAL A 25 9.64 -0.15 9.30
CA VAL A 25 10.88 0.48 8.81
C VAL A 25 12.10 -0.30 9.33
N PRO A 26 12.94 -0.88 8.46
CA PRO A 26 14.17 -1.54 8.90
C PRO A 26 15.21 -0.51 9.37
N GLN A 27 16.03 -0.88 10.37
CA GLN A 27 17.05 0.02 10.95
C GLN A 27 18.11 0.51 9.94
N LYS A 28 18.38 -0.26 8.88
CA LYS A 28 19.34 0.07 7.81
C LYS A 28 18.72 -0.23 6.46
N ILE A 29 17.88 0.68 5.98
CA ILE A 29 17.22 0.55 4.69
C ILE A 29 17.80 1.55 3.68
N LYS A 30 18.02 1.07 2.45
CA LYS A 30 18.35 1.93 1.31
C LYS A 30 17.05 2.35 0.63
N ARG A 31 16.99 3.60 0.19
CA ARG A 31 15.88 4.12 -0.62
C ARG A 31 16.12 3.79 -2.10
N PRO A 32 15.05 3.68 -2.90
CA PRO A 32 13.65 3.83 -2.51
C PRO A 32 13.04 2.59 -1.83
N TYR A 33 12.03 2.80 -0.99
CA TYR A 33 11.26 1.73 -0.34
C TYR A 33 9.82 2.14 -0.02
N GLY A 34 8.92 1.17 0.05
CA GLY A 34 7.54 1.34 0.51
C GLY A 34 7.33 0.86 1.94
N ILE A 35 6.50 1.55 2.71
CA ILE A 35 5.98 1.09 4.01
C ILE A 35 4.47 0.95 3.89
N LEU A 36 3.95 -0.24 4.12
CA LEU A 36 2.52 -0.53 4.17
C LEU A 36 2.08 -0.58 5.64
N GLU A 37 1.21 0.34 6.02
CA GLU A 37 0.70 0.48 7.38
C GLU A 37 -0.81 0.28 7.40
N MET A 38 -1.31 -0.58 8.28
CA MET A 38 -2.76 -0.69 8.49
C MET A 38 -3.23 0.49 9.33
N LYS A 39 -4.17 1.28 8.79
CA LYS A 39 -4.77 2.43 9.45
C LYS A 39 -5.92 2.00 10.36
N GLN A 40 -6.81 1.17 9.83
CA GLN A 40 -8.01 0.74 10.52
C GLN A 40 -8.44 -0.65 10.05
N ALA A 41 -9.02 -1.43 10.96
CA ALA A 41 -9.74 -2.63 10.61
C ALA A 41 -11.09 -2.63 11.32
N THR A 42 -12.16 -2.80 10.55
CA THR A 42 -13.54 -2.81 11.05
C THR A 42 -14.15 -4.16 10.76
N VAL A 43 -14.74 -4.78 11.78
CA VAL A 43 -15.52 -6.01 11.65
C VAL A 43 -16.96 -5.67 12.00
N GLY A 44 -17.85 -5.79 11.03
CA GLY A 44 -19.27 -5.56 11.22
C GLY A 44 -20.07 -6.85 11.06
N LYS A 45 -21.25 -6.88 11.68
CA LYS A 45 -22.31 -7.84 11.33
C LYS A 45 -23.47 -7.03 10.78
N GLY A 46 -23.77 -7.20 9.50
CA GLY A 46 -25.06 -6.78 8.97
C GLY A 46 -26.15 -7.75 9.42
N ASP A 47 -27.39 -7.43 9.10
CA ASP A 47 -28.55 -8.25 9.46
C ASP A 47 -28.52 -9.67 8.86
N TYR A 48 -27.68 -9.91 7.84
CA TYR A 48 -27.60 -11.20 7.14
C TYR A 48 -26.17 -11.77 6.95
N GLU A 49 -25.11 -10.94 6.87
CA GLU A 49 -23.72 -11.41 6.72
C GLU A 49 -22.71 -10.53 7.48
N GLY A 50 -21.60 -11.13 7.90
CA GLY A 50 -20.52 -10.44 8.62
C GLY A 50 -19.47 -9.94 7.65
N TYR A 51 -19.23 -8.62 7.62
CA TYR A 51 -18.25 -8.00 6.74
C TYR A 51 -16.98 -7.57 7.48
N LYS A 52 -15.86 -7.52 6.75
CA LYS A 52 -14.57 -7.00 7.24
C LYS A 52 -14.05 -5.94 6.28
N ILE A 53 -13.70 -4.78 6.83
CA ILE A 53 -13.07 -3.68 6.10
C ILE A 53 -11.66 -3.49 6.65
N ILE A 54 -10.67 -3.40 5.78
CA ILE A 54 -9.28 -3.05 6.13
C ILE A 54 -8.90 -1.80 5.37
N GLU A 55 -8.44 -0.78 6.09
CA GLU A 55 -7.86 0.42 5.51
C GLU A 55 -6.35 0.42 5.79
N ALA A 56 -5.55 0.61 4.75
CA ALA A 56 -4.10 0.62 4.83
C ALA A 56 -3.51 1.73 3.95
N ASN A 57 -2.32 2.21 4.31
CA ASN A 57 -1.60 3.22 3.56
C ASN A 57 -0.26 2.66 3.12
N LEU A 58 0.06 2.79 1.83
CA LEU A 58 1.41 2.62 1.33
C LEU A 58 2.08 3.99 1.28
N THR A 59 3.18 4.17 2.01
CA THR A 59 4.05 5.35 1.88
C THR A 59 5.37 4.95 1.25
N VAL A 60 5.66 5.49 0.08
CA VAL A 60 6.90 5.28 -0.66
C VAL A 60 7.87 6.42 -0.40
N TRP A 61 9.07 6.09 0.07
CA TRP A 61 10.13 7.04 0.37
C TRP A 61 11.23 6.97 -0.69
N CYS A 62 11.51 8.09 -1.33
CA CYS A 62 12.51 8.21 -2.39
C CYS A 62 13.48 9.37 -2.11
N ASP A 63 14.75 9.21 -2.50
CA ASP A 63 15.70 10.33 -2.54
C ASP A 63 15.51 11.12 -3.85
N VAL A 64 15.46 12.45 -3.77
CA VAL A 64 15.24 13.35 -4.91
C VAL A 64 16.28 13.17 -6.02
N ALA A 65 17.48 12.71 -5.67
CA ALA A 65 18.56 12.45 -6.63
C ALA A 65 18.23 11.34 -7.65
N HIS A 66 17.24 10.49 -7.40
CA HIS A 66 16.88 9.34 -8.26
C HIS A 66 15.60 9.61 -9.08
N THR A 67 15.58 10.71 -9.84
CA THR A 67 14.40 11.19 -10.58
C THR A 67 13.77 10.15 -11.51
N LEU A 68 14.58 9.37 -12.25
CA LEU A 68 14.06 8.35 -13.16
C LEU A 68 13.36 7.19 -12.42
N GLN A 69 13.94 6.75 -11.30
CA GLN A 69 13.34 5.70 -10.48
C GLN A 69 12.06 6.18 -9.79
N ILE A 70 11.98 7.48 -9.43
CA ILE A 70 10.76 8.10 -8.91
C ILE A 70 9.65 8.07 -9.97
N GLN A 71 9.95 8.42 -11.22
CA GLN A 71 8.96 8.40 -12.30
C GLN A 71 8.39 7.00 -12.50
N GLU A 72 9.24 5.98 -12.59
CA GLU A 72 8.80 4.59 -12.75
C GLU A 72 7.90 4.13 -11.58
N VAL A 73 8.25 4.51 -10.34
CA VAL A 73 7.42 4.22 -9.16
C VAL A 73 6.07 4.91 -9.24
N LEU A 74 6.03 6.19 -9.63
CA LEU A 74 4.79 6.95 -9.74
C LEU A 74 3.86 6.40 -10.81
N GLU A 75 4.39 6.04 -11.98
CA GLU A 75 3.62 5.40 -13.06
C GLU A 75 2.99 4.09 -12.56
N ARG A 76 3.75 3.25 -11.84
CA ARG A 76 3.21 2.01 -11.26
C ARG A 76 2.17 2.25 -10.18
N LEU A 77 2.34 3.29 -9.35
CA LEU A 77 1.33 3.65 -8.35
C LEU A 77 0.04 4.15 -9.02
N GLU A 78 0.15 4.88 -10.13
CA GLU A 78 -1.00 5.32 -10.92
C GLU A 78 -1.70 4.13 -11.60
N GLU A 79 -0.97 3.18 -12.17
CA GLU A 79 -1.55 1.92 -12.68
C GLU A 79 -2.29 1.14 -11.58
N LEU A 80 -1.71 1.06 -10.37
CA LEU A 80 -2.33 0.41 -9.23
C LEU A 80 -3.62 1.12 -8.78
N SER A 81 -3.65 2.46 -8.82
CA SER A 81 -4.84 3.26 -8.49
C SER A 81 -6.05 2.94 -9.38
N ASN A 82 -5.79 2.44 -10.59
CA ASN A 82 -6.80 2.04 -11.57
C ASN A 82 -7.12 0.54 -11.53
N THR A 83 -6.58 -0.21 -10.55
CA THR A 83 -6.69 -1.67 -10.46
C THR A 83 -7.35 -2.10 -9.15
N VAL A 84 -8.15 -3.16 -9.21
CA VAL A 84 -8.63 -3.88 -8.02
C VAL A 84 -7.64 -5.00 -7.69
N LEU A 85 -7.16 -5.04 -6.45
CA LEU A 85 -6.23 -6.08 -5.99
C LEU A 85 -6.99 -7.16 -5.22
N ASP A 86 -7.09 -8.34 -5.81
CA ASP A 86 -7.78 -9.49 -5.22
C ASP A 86 -6.81 -10.33 -4.38
N ILE A 87 -7.17 -10.54 -3.12
CA ILE A 87 -6.44 -11.42 -2.19
C ILE A 87 -7.30 -12.64 -1.90
N GLU A 88 -7.20 -13.64 -2.80
CA GLU A 88 -8.02 -14.88 -2.80
C GLU A 88 -8.04 -15.61 -1.45
N GLU A 89 -6.87 -15.74 -0.80
CA GLU A 89 -6.70 -16.43 0.48
C GLU A 89 -7.55 -15.84 1.62
N SER A 90 -7.97 -14.57 1.47
CA SER A 90 -8.79 -13.88 2.45
C SER A 90 -10.12 -13.36 1.90
N GLN A 91 -10.48 -13.74 0.66
CA GLN A 91 -11.68 -13.25 -0.04
C GLN A 91 -11.82 -11.73 0.06
N MET A 92 -10.69 -11.01 0.02
CA MET A 92 -10.66 -9.58 0.23
C MET A 92 -10.28 -8.87 -1.06
N HIS A 93 -11.12 -7.92 -1.47
CA HIS A 93 -10.92 -7.08 -2.63
C HIS A 93 -10.44 -5.72 -2.17
N PHE A 94 -9.22 -5.33 -2.55
CA PHE A 94 -8.66 -4.03 -2.24
C PHE A 94 -8.88 -3.06 -3.40
N LEU A 95 -9.54 -1.97 -3.08
CA LEU A 95 -9.58 -0.78 -3.91
C LEU A 95 -8.40 0.11 -3.54
N VAL A 96 -7.64 0.54 -4.53
CA VAL A 96 -6.54 1.50 -4.35
C VAL A 96 -7.10 2.91 -4.51
N GLY A 97 -6.73 3.82 -3.63
CA GLY A 97 -7.15 5.21 -3.66
C GLY A 97 -6.67 5.88 -4.95
N ALA A 98 -7.57 6.67 -5.56
CA ALA A 98 -7.33 7.32 -6.85
C ALA A 98 -6.27 8.45 -6.80
N ALA A 99 -5.83 8.85 -5.61
CA ALA A 99 -4.91 9.97 -5.43
C ALA A 99 -3.60 9.53 -4.78
N ILE A 100 -2.48 9.92 -5.41
CA ILE A 100 -1.15 9.86 -4.82
C ILE A 100 -0.91 11.18 -4.10
N GLU A 101 -0.83 11.15 -2.77
CA GLU A 101 -0.54 12.33 -1.95
C GLU A 101 0.96 12.46 -1.70
N VAL A 102 1.51 13.68 -1.78
CA VAL A 102 2.89 13.93 -1.33
C VAL A 102 2.87 14.08 0.19
N ALA A 103 3.36 13.07 0.90
CA ALA A 103 3.24 12.94 2.35
C ALA A 103 4.23 13.82 3.13
N THR A 104 5.48 13.98 2.66
CA THR A 104 6.51 14.80 3.33
C THR A 104 7.70 15.07 2.39
N ILE A 105 8.29 16.27 2.49
CA ILE A 105 9.61 16.59 1.92
C ILE A 105 10.56 16.95 3.07
N LYS A 106 11.65 16.19 3.24
CA LYS A 106 12.68 16.51 4.26
C LYS A 106 14.05 16.05 3.79
N ASN A 107 15.05 16.93 3.86
CA ASN A 107 16.46 16.61 3.56
C ASN A 107 16.63 15.83 2.25
N ASP A 108 16.07 16.34 1.15
CA ASP A 108 16.11 15.72 -0.18
C ASP A 108 15.42 14.34 -0.28
N VAL A 109 14.49 14.06 0.63
CA VAL A 109 13.62 12.86 0.59
C VAL A 109 12.18 13.30 0.33
N ILE A 110 11.50 12.63 -0.60
CA ILE A 110 10.07 12.79 -0.87
C ILE A 110 9.35 11.50 -0.49
N GLY A 111 8.24 11.66 0.24
CA GLY A 111 7.28 10.60 0.53
C GLY A 111 6.04 10.69 -0.35
N TYR A 112 5.65 9.61 -1.01
CA TYR A 112 4.39 9.49 -1.76
C TYR A 112 3.46 8.50 -1.08
N ARG A 113 2.22 8.88 -0.80
CA ARG A 113 1.24 8.06 -0.09
C ARG A 113 0.08 7.68 -1.00
N VAL A 114 -0.33 6.42 -0.89
CA VAL A 114 -1.54 5.88 -1.52
C VAL A 114 -2.34 5.11 -0.48
N GLU A 115 -3.64 5.36 -0.42
CA GLU A 115 -4.56 4.64 0.48
C GLU A 115 -5.09 3.36 -0.19
N PHE A 116 -5.37 2.34 0.60
CA PHE A 116 -5.92 1.05 0.19
C PHE A 116 -7.10 0.73 1.08
N ARG A 117 -8.21 0.31 0.48
CA ARG A 117 -9.41 -0.10 1.19
C ARG A 117 -9.85 -1.48 0.72
N GLY A 118 -9.61 -2.48 1.58
CA GLY A 118 -10.01 -3.86 1.43
C GLY A 118 -11.39 -4.10 2.00
N ILE A 119 -12.25 -4.80 1.27
CA ILE A 119 -13.55 -5.28 1.75
C ILE A 119 -13.63 -6.80 1.53
N CYS A 120 -14.04 -7.52 2.57
CA CYS A 120 -14.41 -8.93 2.52
C CYS A 120 -15.85 -9.02 3.02
N VAL A 121 -16.71 -9.63 2.20
CA VAL A 121 -18.13 -9.89 2.47
C VAL A 121 -18.28 -11.39 2.71
#